data_AF-A0A926IA59-F1
#
_entry.id   AF-A0A926IA59-F1
#
_cell.length_a   1.000
_cell.length_b   1.000
_cell.length_c   1.000
_cell.angle_alpha   90.00
_cell.angle_beta   90.00
_cell.angle_gamma   90.00
#
_symmetry.space_group_name_H-M   'P 1'
#
loop_
_entity.id
_entity.type
_entity.pdbx_description
1 polymer ?
#
loop_
_entity_poly.entity_id
_entity_poly.type
_entity_poly.pdbx_seq_one_letter_code
_entity_poly.pdbx_strand_id
1 'polypeptide(L)'
;MKEAYNLKKVIDKQLKEVHLNAQLEESIKAKCLDRSTQARKKIYSVPKALAHVALWIIGILFVFSGTAYAINHVEGFSMFIGEKVLKNIAPHVQTINKEDHQKEVKMVVEAAIADHYNSLLVFSFINEGEKPWTEGVKVGEWDDSWSQSGKYGPPILSEDGRKLTYYVESSGNEDILEGKKFILKASNIIQSVEVEEEIDIPLGDLFQAHNTVLDTIDYDYPPHSKYLYMKLDRLLHREIGDSQRIVLREEPLVTFEYVGLIQDSRLENPMNPDGGLTLYTRNASDKYWTGTSHDYVIGTISEITDIRTGKVYTAHQRSINYDMATLWRGSLGTSQFSEIMDPADIPYLKATKVTYEVQEVLTKQDWKVEFDVQDTTTIEPIQLNLGFAANGESIQIQQMNISVMGITLTGTKTGRPKDPKKDSIYEQIKVEMHMQDGSIIPFINSDTTSSKDKFKATCVVLDDKHDRVFLDIEKIDKIFINGEQVWSASPSM
;
A
#
# COMPACT_ATOMS: atom_id res chain seq x y z
N MET A 1 27.86 -56.08 28.65
CA MET A 1 26.62 -55.27 28.61
C MET A 1 26.79 -54.25 27.51
N LYS A 2 25.97 -54.30 26.45
CA LYS A 2 25.96 -53.27 25.39
C LYS A 2 25.05 -52.14 25.90
N GLU A 3 25.61 -50.97 26.17
CA GLU A 3 24.82 -49.79 26.51
C GLU A 3 23.81 -49.49 25.40
N ALA A 4 22.54 -49.36 25.78
CA ALA A 4 21.48 -48.97 24.88
C ALA A 4 21.69 -47.51 24.47
N TYR A 5 21.88 -47.30 23.16
CA TYR A 5 22.19 -46.01 22.56
C TYR A 5 20.95 -45.10 22.52
N ASN A 6 20.98 -43.97 23.24
CA ASN A 6 19.89 -42.99 23.24
C ASN A 6 20.14 -41.91 22.18
N LEU A 7 19.63 -42.16 20.98
CA LEU A 7 19.76 -41.28 19.80
C LEU A 7 19.25 -39.85 20.08
N LYS A 8 18.16 -39.71 20.85
CA LYS A 8 17.59 -38.41 21.22
C LYS A 8 18.61 -37.54 21.96
N LYS A 9 19.34 -38.13 22.92
CA LYS A 9 20.35 -37.43 23.73
C LYS A 9 21.54 -36.93 22.91
N VAL A 10 21.89 -37.61 21.82
CA VAL A 10 22.99 -37.21 20.91
C VAL A 10 22.55 -36.08 19.99
N ILE A 11 21.34 -36.17 19.44
CA ILE A 11 20.74 -35.10 18.63
C ILE A 11 20.63 -33.82 19.46
N ASP A 12 20.09 -33.91 20.69
CA ASP A 12 19.97 -32.76 21.59
C ASP A 12 21.32 -32.12 21.92
N LYS A 13 22.39 -32.92 22.09
CA LYS A 13 23.73 -32.39 22.37
C LYS A 13 24.33 -31.67 21.15
N GLN A 14 24.19 -32.25 19.96
CA GLN A 14 24.76 -31.68 18.73
C GLN A 14 24.01 -30.41 18.29
N LEU A 15 22.68 -30.35 18.42
CA LEU A 15 21.91 -29.15 18.06
C LEU A 15 22.21 -27.97 19.00
N LYS A 16 22.47 -28.23 20.29
CA LYS A 16 22.91 -27.22 21.25
C LYS A 16 24.23 -26.53 20.86
N GLU A 17 25.12 -27.22 20.18
CA GLU A 17 26.42 -26.67 19.74
C GLU A 17 26.28 -25.78 18.50
N VAL A 18 25.14 -25.80 17.80
CA VAL A 18 24.92 -25.11 16.51
C VAL A 18 24.09 -23.82 16.64
N HIS A 19 23.55 -23.51 17.84
CA HIS A 19 22.81 -22.26 18.12
C HIS A 19 21.68 -21.93 17.11
N LEU A 20 20.85 -22.92 16.77
CA LEU A 20 19.70 -22.73 15.88
C LEU A 20 18.53 -22.05 16.61
N ASN A 21 17.62 -21.42 15.84
CA ASN A 21 16.35 -20.97 16.42
C ASN A 21 15.48 -22.17 16.85
N ALA A 22 14.58 -21.96 17.81
CA ALA A 22 13.82 -23.03 18.46
C ALA A 22 12.93 -23.82 17.49
N GLN A 23 12.34 -23.13 16.50
CA GLN A 23 11.41 -23.73 15.54
C GLN A 23 12.14 -24.67 14.55
N LEU A 24 13.33 -24.28 14.11
CA LEU A 24 14.19 -25.10 13.26
C LEU A 24 14.79 -26.28 14.04
N GLU A 25 15.15 -26.05 15.31
CA GLU A 25 15.62 -27.11 16.21
C GLU A 25 14.57 -28.21 16.39
N GLU A 26 13.30 -27.86 16.63
CA GLU A 26 12.20 -28.83 16.77
C GLU A 26 11.90 -29.59 15.48
N SER A 27 11.92 -28.92 14.33
CA SER A 27 11.70 -29.55 13.01
C SER A 27 12.78 -30.59 12.67
N ILE A 28 14.05 -30.28 12.98
CA ILE A 28 15.17 -31.21 12.79
C ILE A 28 15.04 -32.41 13.75
N LYS A 29 14.68 -32.17 15.02
CA LYS A 29 14.43 -33.25 15.99
C LYS A 29 13.33 -34.18 15.52
N ALA A 30 12.21 -33.64 15.05
CA ALA A 30 11.08 -34.42 14.57
C ALA A 30 11.47 -35.34 13.40
N LYS A 31 12.15 -34.82 12.37
CA LYS A 31 12.57 -35.62 11.20
C LYS A 31 13.64 -36.68 11.53
N CYS A 32 14.60 -36.36 12.38
CA CYS A 32 15.63 -37.31 12.81
C CYS A 32 15.04 -38.46 13.64
N LEU A 33 14.04 -38.18 14.48
CA LEU A 33 13.37 -39.18 15.31
C LEU A 33 12.39 -40.02 14.51
N ASP A 34 11.64 -39.42 13.56
CA ASP A 34 10.63 -40.10 12.75
C ASP A 34 11.25 -41.18 11.82
N ARG A 35 12.39 -40.88 11.19
CA ARG A 35 13.15 -41.85 10.38
C ARG A 35 13.90 -42.91 11.21
N SER A 36 14.20 -42.65 12.49
CA SER A 36 14.80 -43.65 13.38
C SER A 36 13.85 -44.83 13.65
N THR A 37 12.54 -44.56 13.59
CA THR A 37 11.48 -45.57 13.70
C THR A 37 11.48 -46.51 12.49
N GLN A 38 11.82 -46.02 11.29
CA GLN A 38 12.01 -46.84 10.09
C GLN A 38 13.35 -47.60 10.07
N ALA A 39 14.39 -47.07 10.72
CA ALA A 39 15.73 -47.67 10.76
C ALA A 39 15.91 -48.80 11.81
N ARG A 40 14.83 -49.22 12.51
CA ARG A 40 14.85 -50.24 13.59
C ARG A 40 15.29 -51.66 13.18
N LYS A 41 15.81 -51.89 11.96
CA LYS A 41 16.23 -53.24 11.49
C LYS A 41 17.74 -53.48 11.35
N LYS A 42 18.64 -52.53 11.66
CA LYS A 42 20.10 -52.81 11.63
C LYS A 42 20.80 -52.30 12.88
N ILE A 43 21.38 -53.22 13.65
CA ILE A 43 22.25 -52.93 14.80
C ILE A 43 23.59 -52.43 14.25
N TYR A 44 23.82 -51.12 14.31
CA TYR A 44 25.13 -50.53 14.03
C TYR A 44 26.00 -50.52 15.30
N SER A 45 27.31 -50.71 15.13
CA SER A 45 28.27 -50.44 16.20
C SER A 45 28.39 -48.92 16.45
N VAL A 46 28.59 -48.54 17.72
CA VAL A 46 28.57 -47.15 18.23
C VAL A 46 29.32 -46.12 17.35
N PRO A 47 30.53 -46.38 16.81
CA PRO A 47 31.23 -45.37 16.00
C PRO A 47 30.63 -45.16 14.61
N LYS A 48 30.02 -46.19 14.00
CA LYS A 48 29.39 -46.08 12.67
C LYS A 48 28.03 -45.37 12.73
N ALA A 49 27.29 -45.55 13.84
CA ALA A 49 26.04 -44.83 14.07
C ALA A 49 26.28 -43.32 14.25
N LEU A 50 27.31 -42.93 15.02
CA LEU A 50 27.69 -41.53 15.22
C LEU A 50 28.11 -40.85 13.90
N ALA A 51 28.93 -41.53 13.08
CA ALA A 51 29.35 -40.99 11.79
C ALA A 51 28.17 -40.81 10.82
N HIS A 52 27.21 -41.74 10.79
CA HIS A 52 26.00 -41.57 9.99
C HIS A 52 25.12 -40.43 10.50
N VAL A 53 24.87 -40.34 11.81
CA VAL A 53 24.06 -39.24 12.38
C VAL A 53 24.70 -37.89 12.12
N ALA A 54 26.02 -37.76 12.23
CA ALA A 54 26.74 -36.52 11.89
C ALA A 54 26.61 -36.16 10.41
N LEU A 55 26.77 -37.13 9.49
CA LEU A 55 26.58 -36.92 8.05
C LEU A 55 25.15 -36.52 7.70
N TRP A 56 24.15 -37.06 8.41
CA TRP A 56 22.75 -36.68 8.25
C TRP A 56 22.44 -35.32 8.84
N ILE A 57 22.99 -34.97 10.02
CA ILE A 57 22.85 -33.63 10.60
C ILE A 57 23.51 -32.60 9.67
N ILE A 58 24.67 -32.89 9.09
CA ILE A 58 25.32 -32.02 8.10
C ILE A 58 24.48 -31.93 6.82
N GLY A 59 24.01 -33.05 6.27
CA GLY A 59 23.16 -33.04 5.07
C GLY A 59 21.81 -32.33 5.28
N ILE A 60 21.19 -32.49 6.45
CA ILE A 60 19.99 -31.78 6.87
C ILE A 60 20.33 -30.31 7.09
N LEU A 61 21.44 -29.97 7.74
CA LEU A 61 21.89 -28.59 7.88
C LEU A 61 22.19 -27.94 6.53
N PHE A 62 22.66 -28.66 5.51
CA PHE A 62 22.87 -28.11 4.16
C PHE A 62 21.58 -27.98 3.35
N VAL A 63 20.66 -28.95 3.46
CA VAL A 63 19.36 -28.89 2.79
C VAL A 63 18.44 -27.86 3.45
N PHE A 64 18.48 -27.78 4.79
CA PHE A 64 17.73 -26.80 5.56
C PHE A 64 18.44 -25.46 5.68
N SER A 65 19.77 -25.34 5.57
CA SER A 65 20.38 -24.03 5.37
C SER A 65 19.99 -23.51 4.01
N GLY A 66 19.99 -24.31 2.94
CA GLY A 66 19.51 -23.89 1.63
C GLY A 66 18.05 -23.40 1.65
N THR A 67 17.14 -24.15 2.26
CA THR A 67 15.72 -23.75 2.34
C THR A 67 15.41 -22.74 3.43
N ALA A 68 16.06 -22.76 4.60
CA ALA A 68 15.85 -21.75 5.65
C ALA A 68 16.56 -20.42 5.33
N TYR A 69 17.65 -20.44 4.58
CA TYR A 69 18.29 -19.23 4.04
C TYR A 69 17.42 -18.62 2.94
N ALA A 70 16.85 -19.44 2.03
CA ALA A 70 15.87 -18.97 1.06
C ALA A 70 14.54 -18.51 1.68
N ILE A 71 14.05 -19.17 2.75
CA ILE A 71 12.82 -18.79 3.47
C ILE A 71 13.04 -17.52 4.30
N ASN A 72 14.20 -17.34 4.95
CA ASN A 72 14.53 -16.10 5.66
C ASN A 72 14.78 -14.93 4.71
N HIS A 73 15.19 -15.17 3.45
CA HIS A 73 15.44 -14.10 2.48
C HIS A 73 14.17 -13.42 1.94
N VAL A 74 13.01 -14.07 2.02
CA VAL A 74 11.76 -13.58 1.43
C VAL A 74 10.65 -13.41 2.49
N GLU A 75 10.96 -13.63 3.77
CA GLU A 75 9.98 -13.59 4.88
C GLU A 75 9.23 -12.25 4.96
N GLY A 76 9.91 -11.13 4.67
CA GLY A 76 9.24 -9.83 4.60
C GLY A 76 8.21 -9.74 3.46
N PHE A 77 8.58 -10.20 2.26
CA PHE A 77 7.69 -10.19 1.10
C PHE A 77 6.56 -11.21 1.24
N SER A 78 6.77 -12.33 1.94
CA SER A 78 5.75 -13.38 2.11
C SER A 78 4.55 -12.96 2.92
N MET A 79 4.68 -11.88 3.71
CA MET A 79 3.56 -11.28 4.45
C MET A 79 2.57 -10.57 3.51
N PHE A 80 3.02 -10.09 2.35
CA PHE A 80 2.20 -9.29 1.42
C PHE A 80 1.88 -10.03 0.13
N ILE A 81 2.75 -10.94 -0.28
CA ILE A 81 2.69 -11.61 -1.58
C ILE A 81 2.43 -13.10 -1.35
N GLY A 82 1.41 -13.66 -1.99
CA GLY A 82 1.05 -15.07 -1.85
C GLY A 82 2.14 -16.03 -2.35
N GLU A 83 2.24 -17.22 -1.74
CA GLU A 83 3.31 -18.20 -1.99
C GLU A 83 3.56 -18.55 -3.47
N LYS A 84 2.50 -18.57 -4.29
CA LYS A 84 2.62 -18.87 -5.73
C LYS A 84 3.45 -17.79 -6.44
N VAL A 85 3.27 -16.53 -6.06
CA VAL A 85 3.93 -15.38 -6.66
C VAL A 85 5.32 -15.16 -6.06
N LEU A 86 5.51 -15.48 -4.77
CA LEU A 86 6.82 -15.43 -4.11
C LEU A 86 7.91 -16.21 -4.82
N LYS A 87 7.55 -17.36 -5.41
CA LYS A 87 8.51 -18.19 -6.16
C LYS A 87 9.14 -17.46 -7.34
N ASN A 88 8.40 -16.56 -7.97
CA ASN A 88 8.89 -15.79 -9.12
C ASN A 88 9.86 -14.69 -8.67
N ILE A 89 9.64 -14.09 -7.50
CA ILE A 89 10.46 -12.97 -7.01
C ILE A 89 11.67 -13.43 -6.18
N ALA A 90 11.59 -14.59 -5.51
CA ALA A 90 12.60 -15.06 -4.57
C ALA A 90 14.04 -15.04 -5.12
N PRO A 91 14.32 -15.40 -6.39
CA PRO A 91 15.66 -15.32 -6.96
C PRO A 91 16.21 -13.88 -7.10
N HIS A 92 15.32 -12.89 -7.14
CA HIS A 92 15.65 -11.48 -7.34
C HIS A 92 15.71 -10.70 -6.02
N VAL A 93 15.34 -11.31 -4.89
CA VAL A 93 15.32 -10.64 -3.59
C VAL A 93 16.73 -10.47 -3.06
N GLN A 94 17.10 -9.22 -2.78
CA GLN A 94 18.32 -8.86 -2.08
C GLN A 94 18.01 -8.64 -0.60
N THR A 95 18.76 -9.30 0.27
CA THR A 95 18.72 -9.01 1.71
C THR A 95 19.56 -7.77 2.00
N ILE A 96 18.93 -6.75 2.60
CA ILE A 96 19.56 -5.47 2.91
C ILE A 96 19.98 -5.42 4.39
N ASN A 97 19.05 -5.69 5.31
CA ASN A 97 19.22 -5.64 6.76
C ASN A 97 20.03 -4.43 7.26
N LYS A 98 19.71 -3.25 6.74
CA LYS A 98 20.27 -1.97 7.21
C LYS A 98 19.28 -1.32 8.16
N GLU A 99 19.79 -0.74 9.24
CA GLU A 99 18.94 -0.23 10.30
C GLU A 99 19.41 1.13 10.81
N ASP A 100 18.45 1.88 11.34
CA ASP A 100 18.67 3.06 12.16
C ASP A 100 17.87 2.88 13.45
N HIS A 101 18.54 3.08 14.58
CA HIS A 101 17.99 2.83 15.90
C HIS A 101 17.88 4.14 16.67
N GLN A 102 16.65 4.49 17.05
CA GLN A 102 16.36 5.66 17.86
C GLN A 102 15.55 5.27 19.11
N LYS A 103 16.13 5.45 20.30
CA LYS A 103 15.54 5.10 21.60
C LYS A 103 15.12 3.62 21.70
N GLU A 104 13.82 3.35 21.63
CA GLU A 104 13.19 2.03 21.81
C GLU A 104 12.58 1.52 20.50
N VAL A 105 12.85 2.22 19.39
CA VAL A 105 12.29 1.86 18.08
C VAL A 105 13.39 1.87 17.03
N LYS A 106 13.44 0.76 16.31
CA LYS A 106 14.44 0.52 15.27
C LYS A 106 13.77 0.39 13.92
N MET A 107 14.17 1.22 12.98
CA MET A 107 13.78 1.10 11.58
C MET A 107 14.76 0.18 10.87
N VAL A 108 14.27 -0.83 10.14
CA VAL A 108 15.07 -1.82 9.42
C VAL A 108 14.58 -1.89 7.98
N VAL A 109 15.48 -1.66 7.02
CA VAL A 109 15.27 -2.05 5.62
C VAL A 109 15.69 -3.49 5.48
N GLU A 110 14.73 -4.38 5.24
CA GLU A 110 14.94 -5.82 5.32
C GLU A 110 15.41 -6.38 3.99
N ALA A 111 14.66 -6.08 2.93
CA ALA A 111 14.86 -6.67 1.62
C ALA A 111 14.40 -5.72 0.52
N ALA A 112 15.02 -5.84 -0.65
CA ALA A 112 14.69 -5.06 -1.83
C ALA A 112 14.78 -5.91 -3.10
N ILE A 113 14.00 -5.51 -4.11
CA ILE A 113 14.18 -5.87 -5.52
C ILE A 113 14.26 -4.54 -6.26
N ALA A 114 15.23 -4.37 -7.14
CA ALA A 114 15.30 -3.18 -7.97
C ALA A 114 15.72 -3.52 -9.38
N ASP A 115 15.19 -2.78 -10.32
CA ASP A 115 15.72 -2.64 -11.68
C ASP A 115 16.09 -1.17 -11.90
N HIS A 116 16.48 -0.81 -13.13
CA HIS A 116 16.84 0.56 -13.47
C HIS A 116 15.74 1.60 -13.21
N TYR A 117 14.47 1.25 -13.12
CA TYR A 117 13.36 2.22 -13.06
C TYR A 117 12.31 1.97 -11.99
N ASN A 118 12.33 0.79 -11.37
CA ASN A 118 11.35 0.33 -10.41
C ASN A 118 12.05 -0.32 -9.21
N SER A 119 11.42 -0.24 -8.05
CA SER A 119 11.87 -0.98 -6.87
C SER A 119 10.71 -1.50 -6.05
N LEU A 120 10.93 -2.63 -5.41
CA LEU A 120 10.11 -3.17 -4.35
C LEU A 120 10.93 -3.19 -3.07
N LEU A 121 10.38 -2.68 -1.99
CA LEU A 121 11.07 -2.57 -0.72
C LEU A 121 10.20 -3.14 0.40
N VAL A 122 10.82 -3.92 1.28
CA VAL A 122 10.25 -4.26 2.59
C VAL A 122 11.09 -3.61 3.66
N PHE A 123 10.44 -2.83 4.51
CA PHE A 123 11.05 -2.27 5.71
C PHE A 123 10.11 -2.43 6.90
N SER A 124 10.66 -2.42 8.10
CA SER A 124 9.90 -2.56 9.33
C SER A 124 10.36 -1.61 10.42
N PHE A 125 9.49 -1.40 11.38
CA PHE A 125 9.84 -0.83 12.68
C PHE A 125 9.72 -1.92 13.74
N ILE A 126 10.75 -2.03 14.57
CA ILE A 126 10.82 -2.98 15.68
C ILE A 126 10.69 -2.19 16.98
N ASN A 127 9.69 -2.55 17.79
CA ASN A 127 9.40 -1.98 19.10
C ASN A 127 10.13 -2.74 20.21
N GLU A 128 11.21 -2.14 20.70
CA GLU A 128 12.02 -2.63 21.82
C GLU A 128 11.57 -2.03 23.18
N GLY A 129 10.51 -1.23 23.20
CA GLY A 129 9.96 -0.62 24.41
C GLY A 129 9.24 -1.62 25.32
N GLU A 130 8.78 -1.17 26.49
CA GLU A 130 8.15 -2.10 27.45
C GLU A 130 6.82 -2.66 26.93
N LYS A 131 5.98 -1.81 26.35
CA LYS A 131 4.62 -2.17 25.89
C LYS A 131 4.61 -2.49 24.39
N PRO A 132 3.99 -3.61 23.97
CA PRO A 132 3.78 -3.90 22.56
C PRO A 132 2.82 -2.87 21.93
N TRP A 133 2.93 -2.70 20.62
CA TRP A 133 1.97 -1.94 19.84
C TRP A 133 0.67 -2.72 19.67
N THR A 134 -0.40 -2.00 19.37
CA THR A 134 -1.73 -2.57 19.15
C THR A 134 -2.24 -2.17 17.77
N GLU A 135 -3.40 -2.70 17.39
CA GLU A 135 -4.04 -2.39 16.12
C GLU A 135 -4.21 -0.87 15.91
N GLY A 136 -4.13 -0.44 14.65
CA GLY A 136 -4.16 0.98 14.28
C GLY A 136 -2.81 1.69 14.33
N VAL A 137 -1.74 1.03 14.78
CA VAL A 137 -0.38 1.59 14.74
C VAL A 137 0.15 1.65 13.30
N LYS A 138 0.68 2.82 12.92
CA LYS A 138 1.31 3.09 11.62
C LYS A 138 2.49 4.05 11.76
N VAL A 139 3.33 4.13 10.73
CA VAL A 139 4.34 5.17 10.60
C VAL A 139 3.62 6.48 10.29
N GLY A 140 4.10 7.59 10.85
CA GLY A 140 3.53 8.90 10.55
C GLY A 140 3.80 9.27 9.10
N GLU A 141 5.08 9.43 8.77
CA GLU A 141 5.55 9.84 7.44
C GLU A 141 6.71 8.96 7.03
N TRP A 142 6.84 8.71 5.73
CA TRP A 142 8.05 8.13 5.17
C TRP A 142 8.27 8.65 3.75
N ASP A 143 9.52 8.67 3.32
CA ASP A 143 9.95 9.19 2.02
C ASP A 143 11.21 8.45 1.55
N ASP A 144 11.29 8.20 0.24
CA ASP A 144 12.42 7.53 -0.41
C ASP A 144 13.08 8.42 -1.46
N SER A 145 14.42 8.45 -1.49
CA SER A 145 15.16 9.43 -2.30
C SER A 145 15.17 9.17 -3.81
N TRP A 146 14.55 8.09 -4.28
CA TRP A 146 14.65 7.62 -5.67
C TRP A 146 13.31 7.50 -6.39
N SER A 147 12.18 7.63 -5.69
CA SER A 147 10.85 7.58 -6.30
C SER A 147 10.28 8.98 -6.56
N GLN A 148 9.36 9.07 -7.52
CA GLN A 148 8.43 10.21 -7.60
C GLN A 148 7.08 9.90 -6.98
N SER A 149 6.77 8.62 -6.89
CA SER A 149 5.56 8.08 -6.29
C SER A 149 5.85 6.68 -5.79
N GLY A 150 5.53 6.45 -4.52
CA GLY A 150 5.45 5.13 -3.93
C GLY A 150 3.99 4.75 -3.71
N LYS A 151 3.62 3.52 -4.06
CA LYS A 151 2.41 2.89 -3.54
C LYS A 151 2.82 1.97 -2.41
N TYR A 152 2.09 2.01 -1.30
CA TYR A 152 2.31 1.08 -0.19
C TYR A 152 1.04 0.30 0.10
N GLY A 153 1.22 -0.98 0.44
CA GLY A 153 0.15 -1.80 0.99
C GLY A 153 -0.15 -1.42 2.45
N PRO A 154 -1.31 -1.79 3.01
CA PRO A 154 -1.57 -1.58 4.43
C PRO A 154 -0.48 -2.25 5.26
N PRO A 155 0.05 -1.59 6.31
CA PRO A 155 1.09 -2.20 7.12
C PRO A 155 0.58 -3.42 7.88
N ILE A 156 1.49 -4.35 8.17
CA ILE A 156 1.19 -5.55 8.94
C ILE A 156 1.90 -5.46 10.29
N LEU A 157 1.12 -5.46 11.37
CA LEU A 157 1.62 -5.59 12.73
C LEU A 157 1.74 -7.08 13.10
N SER A 158 2.88 -7.49 13.64
CA SER A 158 3.08 -8.85 14.14
C SER A 158 2.15 -9.17 15.30
N GLU A 159 1.81 -10.45 15.49
CA GLU A 159 0.88 -10.90 16.55
C GLU A 159 1.30 -10.48 17.97
N ASP A 160 2.61 -10.39 18.22
CA ASP A 160 3.17 -9.94 19.49
C ASP A 160 3.23 -8.40 19.65
N GLY A 161 2.83 -7.66 18.62
CA GLY A 161 2.85 -6.19 18.57
C GLY A 161 4.27 -5.61 18.55
N ARG A 162 5.30 -6.39 18.18
CA ARG A 162 6.71 -5.96 18.23
C ARG A 162 7.27 -5.51 16.89
N LYS A 163 6.65 -5.84 15.77
CA LYS A 163 7.15 -5.53 14.43
C LYS A 163 6.02 -5.01 13.56
N LEU A 164 6.21 -3.80 13.01
CA LEU A 164 5.32 -3.19 12.04
C LEU A 164 6.01 -3.19 10.68
N THR A 165 5.49 -3.91 9.70
CA THR A 165 6.15 -4.14 8.41
C THR A 165 5.39 -3.42 7.29
N TYR A 166 6.13 -2.83 6.36
CA TYR A 166 5.64 -2.15 5.17
C TYR A 166 6.17 -2.80 3.91
N TYR A 167 5.35 -2.75 2.87
CA TYR A 167 5.70 -3.09 1.51
C TYR A 167 5.48 -1.88 0.61
N VAL A 168 6.52 -1.48 -0.12
CA VAL A 168 6.51 -0.29 -0.98
C VAL A 168 6.91 -0.68 -2.40
N GLU A 169 6.08 -0.26 -3.35
CA GLU A 169 6.41 -0.26 -4.77
C GLU A 169 6.69 1.18 -5.22
N SER A 170 7.88 1.42 -5.75
CA SER A 170 8.32 2.73 -6.19
C SER A 170 8.71 2.73 -7.67
N SER A 171 8.42 3.82 -8.37
CA SER A 171 8.87 4.06 -9.74
C SER A 171 9.67 5.37 -9.83
N GLY A 172 10.78 5.34 -10.57
CA GLY A 172 11.63 6.50 -10.84
C GLY A 172 11.52 6.99 -12.29
N ASN A 173 11.65 8.29 -12.54
CA ASN A 173 11.65 8.83 -13.91
C ASN A 173 12.96 8.65 -14.67
N GLU A 174 14.03 8.43 -13.92
CA GLU A 174 15.37 8.23 -14.43
C GLU A 174 15.89 6.91 -13.87
N ASP A 175 17.09 6.53 -14.31
CA ASP A 175 17.77 5.38 -13.75
C ASP A 175 17.94 5.58 -12.23
N ILE A 176 17.34 4.68 -11.43
CA ILE A 176 17.40 4.71 -9.97
C ILE A 176 18.70 4.14 -9.42
N LEU A 177 19.42 3.34 -10.24
CA LEU A 177 20.69 2.70 -9.87
C LEU A 177 21.91 3.54 -10.26
N GLU A 178 21.75 4.54 -11.16
CA GLU A 178 22.85 5.38 -11.62
C GLU A 178 23.37 6.32 -10.50
N GLY A 179 24.45 5.90 -9.84
CA GLY A 179 25.25 6.74 -8.93
C GLY A 179 24.58 7.14 -7.62
N LYS A 180 23.46 6.49 -7.25
CA LYS A 180 22.65 6.86 -6.08
C LYS A 180 22.77 5.81 -4.97
N LYS A 181 22.97 6.29 -3.75
CA LYS A 181 22.62 5.53 -2.55
C LYS A 181 21.12 5.61 -2.33
N PHE A 182 20.52 4.50 -1.93
CA PHE A 182 19.12 4.46 -1.56
C PHE A 182 19.00 4.99 -0.13
N ILE A 183 18.14 5.99 0.07
CA ILE A 183 17.88 6.60 1.38
C ILE A 183 16.39 6.50 1.66
N LEU A 184 16.02 5.73 2.67
CA LEU A 184 14.67 5.69 3.21
C LEU A 184 14.64 6.51 4.50
N LYS A 185 13.73 7.48 4.57
CA LYS A 185 13.47 8.29 5.76
C LYS A 185 12.09 8.00 6.28
N ALA A 186 11.94 8.07 7.60
CA ALA A 186 10.64 8.00 8.22
C ALA A 186 10.58 8.85 9.48
N SER A 187 9.38 9.29 9.83
CA SER A 187 9.13 10.13 10.98
C SER A 187 7.89 9.65 11.74
N ASN A 188 8.07 9.55 13.05
CA ASN A 188 7.07 9.20 14.04
C ASN A 188 6.46 7.79 13.91
N ILE A 189 6.05 7.23 15.04
CA ILE A 189 5.09 6.13 15.11
C ILE A 189 3.82 6.68 15.74
N ILE A 190 2.70 6.45 15.07
CA ILE A 190 1.38 6.95 15.47
C ILE A 190 0.42 5.79 15.63
N GLN A 191 -0.62 5.99 16.43
CA GLN A 191 -1.75 5.08 16.54
C GLN A 191 -3.02 5.83 16.15
N SER A 192 -3.76 5.29 15.18
CA SER A 192 -5.09 5.77 14.82
C SER A 192 -6.14 4.81 15.36
N VAL A 193 -7.11 5.33 16.11
CA VAL A 193 -8.29 4.57 16.58
C VAL A 193 -9.57 5.29 16.18
N GLU A 194 -10.59 4.51 15.82
CA GLU A 194 -11.94 5.04 15.67
C GLU A 194 -12.68 4.96 17.00
N VAL A 195 -13.27 6.08 17.42
CA VAL A 195 -14.09 6.18 18.63
C VAL A 195 -15.46 6.69 18.24
N GLU A 196 -16.51 5.95 18.57
CA GLU A 196 -17.88 6.42 18.38
C GLU A 196 -18.43 7.00 19.67
N GLU A 197 -19.10 8.16 19.55
CA GLU A 197 -19.79 8.81 20.66
C GLU A 197 -21.24 9.12 20.27
N GLU A 198 -22.14 8.96 21.23
CA GLU A 198 -23.53 9.36 21.08
C GLU A 198 -23.65 10.88 21.20
N ILE A 199 -24.43 11.46 20.29
CA ILE A 199 -24.72 12.90 20.26
C ILE A 199 -26.22 13.14 20.15
N ASP A 200 -26.65 14.34 20.51
CA ASP A 200 -28.04 14.75 20.40
C ASP A 200 -28.14 16.12 19.73
N ILE A 201 -28.10 16.12 18.40
CA ILE A 201 -28.11 17.36 17.62
C ILE A 201 -29.29 17.36 16.64
N PRO A 202 -30.36 18.12 16.95
CA PRO A 202 -31.43 18.37 16.00
C PRO A 202 -30.89 19.10 14.76
N LEU A 203 -31.15 18.55 13.56
CA LEU A 203 -30.67 19.15 12.31
C LEU A 203 -31.62 20.23 11.78
N GLY A 204 -32.87 20.24 12.24
CA GLY A 204 -33.91 21.16 11.77
C GLY A 204 -33.57 22.63 11.96
N ASP A 205 -33.16 23.02 13.17
CA ASP A 205 -32.87 24.43 13.48
C ASP A 205 -31.62 24.93 12.73
N LEU A 206 -30.61 24.06 12.60
CA LEU A 206 -29.39 24.33 11.84
C LEU A 206 -29.69 24.49 10.35
N PHE A 207 -30.52 23.62 9.79
CA PHE A 207 -30.91 23.70 8.39
C PHE A 207 -31.81 24.91 8.12
N GLN A 208 -32.75 25.24 9.00
CA GLN A 208 -33.62 26.42 8.84
C GLN A 208 -32.85 27.74 8.87
N ALA A 209 -31.76 27.82 9.66
CA ALA A 209 -30.93 29.02 9.73
C ALA A 209 -30.29 29.38 8.38
N HIS A 210 -30.01 28.40 7.52
CA HIS A 210 -29.28 28.59 6.26
C HIS A 210 -30.07 28.19 5.00
N ASN A 211 -31.14 27.40 5.16
CA ASN A 211 -32.01 26.84 4.12
C ASN A 211 -31.25 26.40 2.85
N THR A 212 -30.15 25.67 3.04
CA THR A 212 -29.20 25.50 1.94
C THR A 212 -29.45 24.22 1.15
N VAL A 213 -30.07 24.42 -0.02
CA VAL A 213 -30.17 23.40 -1.06
C VAL A 213 -29.24 23.79 -2.21
N LEU A 214 -28.34 22.87 -2.57
CA LEU A 214 -27.39 23.04 -3.65
C LEU A 214 -27.71 22.10 -4.79
N ASP A 215 -28.01 22.68 -5.95
CA ASP A 215 -28.25 21.93 -7.17
C ASP A 215 -26.98 21.88 -8.03
N THR A 216 -26.57 20.68 -8.42
CA THR A 216 -25.39 20.45 -9.25
C THR A 216 -25.65 20.61 -10.74
N ILE A 217 -26.91 20.85 -11.17
CA ILE A 217 -27.28 21.16 -12.56
C ILE A 217 -26.50 22.33 -13.15
N ASP A 218 -26.12 23.30 -12.30
CA ASP A 218 -25.34 24.48 -12.67
C ASP A 218 -23.88 24.15 -13.03
N TYR A 219 -23.44 22.89 -12.91
CA TYR A 219 -22.06 22.48 -13.12
C TYR A 219 -21.95 21.31 -14.11
N ASP A 220 -21.07 21.48 -15.10
CA ASP A 220 -20.71 20.40 -16.03
C ASP A 220 -19.85 19.35 -15.31
N TYR A 221 -20.34 18.12 -15.24
CA TYR A 221 -19.61 16.95 -14.73
C TYR A 221 -18.85 16.25 -15.88
N PRO A 222 -17.62 15.74 -15.72
CA PRO A 222 -16.59 16.02 -14.71
C PRO A 222 -15.29 16.55 -15.38
N PRO A 223 -14.73 17.71 -14.99
CA PRO A 223 -13.69 17.66 -13.95
C PRO A 223 -13.58 18.94 -13.10
N HIS A 224 -13.09 18.77 -11.87
CA HIS A 224 -12.87 19.77 -10.82
C HIS A 224 -14.09 20.07 -9.94
N SER A 225 -14.42 19.07 -9.12
CA SER A 225 -15.10 19.18 -7.82
C SER A 225 -14.76 20.46 -7.02
N LYS A 226 -13.57 21.02 -7.22
CA LYS A 226 -13.10 22.30 -6.68
C LYS A 226 -14.10 23.46 -6.75
N TYR A 227 -14.86 23.62 -7.84
CA TYR A 227 -15.80 24.76 -7.94
C TYR A 227 -17.03 24.62 -7.05
N LEU A 228 -17.61 23.42 -6.97
CA LEU A 228 -18.71 23.12 -6.05
C LEU A 228 -18.25 23.27 -4.60
N TYR A 229 -17.08 22.71 -4.27
CA TYR A 229 -16.44 22.90 -2.97
C TYR A 229 -16.17 24.38 -2.66
N MET A 230 -15.68 25.19 -3.61
CA MET A 230 -15.43 26.62 -3.42
C MET A 230 -16.70 27.47 -3.25
N LYS A 231 -17.86 27.03 -3.77
CA LYS A 231 -19.13 27.73 -3.58
C LYS A 231 -19.79 27.33 -2.27
N LEU A 232 -19.77 26.04 -1.94
CA LEU A 232 -20.14 25.55 -0.61
C LEU A 232 -19.30 26.26 0.46
N ASP A 233 -17.99 26.32 0.28
CA ASP A 233 -17.05 27.06 1.13
C ASP A 233 -17.41 28.55 1.31
N ARG A 234 -17.78 29.24 0.21
CA ARG A 234 -18.25 30.63 0.27
C ARG A 234 -19.59 30.79 0.98
N LEU A 235 -20.51 29.84 0.83
CA LEU A 235 -21.79 29.85 1.55
C LEU A 235 -21.56 29.61 3.04
N LEU A 236 -20.77 28.61 3.39
CA LEU A 236 -20.33 28.31 4.75
C LEU A 236 -19.70 29.55 5.43
N HIS A 237 -18.73 30.21 4.79
CA HIS A 237 -18.08 31.40 5.35
C HIS A 237 -19.00 32.62 5.46
N ARG A 238 -19.96 32.78 4.54
CA ARG A 238 -20.85 33.95 4.51
C ARG A 238 -22.00 33.81 5.51
N GLU A 239 -22.53 32.60 5.66
CA GLU A 239 -23.76 32.35 6.39
C GLU A 239 -23.52 31.81 7.81
N ILE A 240 -22.37 31.18 8.05
CA ILE A 240 -22.00 30.62 9.35
C ILE A 240 -20.89 31.49 9.94
N GLY A 241 -21.29 32.55 10.64
CA GLY A 241 -20.38 33.18 11.59
C GLY A 241 -20.02 32.19 12.72
N ASP A 242 -19.04 32.53 13.56
CA ASP A 242 -18.62 31.68 14.69
C ASP A 242 -19.75 31.36 15.71
N SER A 243 -20.91 32.01 15.62
CA SER A 243 -22.01 31.97 16.58
C SER A 243 -22.98 30.78 16.47
N GLN A 244 -22.88 29.92 15.46
CA GLN A 244 -23.78 28.77 15.26
C GLN A 244 -23.07 27.41 15.23
N ARG A 245 -21.76 27.37 15.54
CA ARG A 245 -21.01 26.12 15.67
C ARG A 245 -21.41 25.38 16.94
N ILE A 246 -21.67 24.08 16.80
CA ILE A 246 -21.89 23.21 17.97
C ILE A 246 -20.58 22.51 18.28
N VAL A 247 -20.09 22.65 19.51
CA VAL A 247 -18.90 21.93 19.95
C VAL A 247 -19.26 20.46 20.15
N LEU A 248 -18.59 19.58 19.40
CA LEU A 248 -18.69 18.13 19.54
C LEU A 248 -17.68 17.60 20.55
N ARG A 249 -16.48 18.20 20.57
CA ARG A 249 -15.39 17.86 21.50
C ARG A 249 -14.53 19.09 21.76
N GLU A 250 -14.09 19.29 22.99
CA GLU A 250 -13.32 20.48 23.40
C GLU A 250 -11.81 20.35 23.14
N GLU A 251 -11.24 19.16 23.34
CA GLU A 251 -9.78 18.95 23.23
C GLU A 251 -9.44 17.66 22.46
N PRO A 252 -8.82 17.76 21.27
CA PRO A 252 -8.76 18.97 20.44
C PRO A 252 -10.17 19.39 19.96
N LEU A 253 -10.36 20.69 19.72
CA LEU A 253 -11.66 21.26 19.38
C LEU A 253 -12.19 20.67 18.07
N VAL A 254 -13.30 19.94 18.15
CA VAL A 254 -14.09 19.47 17.01
C VAL A 254 -15.46 20.11 17.08
N THR A 255 -15.87 20.75 15.98
CA THR A 255 -17.14 21.46 15.86
C THR A 255 -17.97 20.86 14.74
N PHE A 256 -19.28 20.81 14.95
CA PHE A 256 -20.26 20.68 13.89
C PHE A 256 -20.43 22.06 13.24
N GLU A 257 -20.10 22.15 11.96
CA GLU A 257 -20.13 23.40 11.22
C GLU A 257 -21.44 23.58 10.48
N TYR A 258 -21.95 22.54 9.80
CA TYR A 258 -22.98 22.76 8.80
C TYR A 258 -23.83 21.55 8.38
N VAL A 259 -25.05 21.86 7.93
CA VAL A 259 -26.01 20.97 7.26
C VAL A 259 -26.37 21.56 5.91
N GLY A 260 -26.26 20.78 4.83
CA GLY A 260 -26.75 21.16 3.51
C GLY A 260 -27.33 19.98 2.75
N LEU A 261 -28.19 20.25 1.76
CA LEU A 261 -28.72 19.24 0.85
C LEU A 261 -28.10 19.41 -0.53
N ILE A 262 -27.42 18.40 -1.05
CA ILE A 262 -26.81 18.41 -2.39
C ILE A 262 -27.67 17.53 -3.32
N GLN A 263 -28.12 18.06 -4.45
CA GLN A 263 -28.94 17.34 -5.42
C GLN A 263 -28.47 17.61 -6.85
N ASP A 264 -28.78 16.73 -7.80
CA ASP A 264 -28.62 17.02 -9.24
C ASP A 264 -29.99 16.95 -9.92
N SER A 265 -30.58 18.11 -10.24
CA SER A 265 -31.90 18.15 -10.89
C SER A 265 -31.89 17.64 -12.34
N ARG A 266 -30.73 17.30 -12.94
CA ARG A 266 -30.68 16.67 -14.27
C ARG A 266 -31.00 15.18 -14.22
N LEU A 267 -30.86 14.54 -13.06
CA LEU A 267 -31.10 13.12 -12.94
C LEU A 267 -32.61 12.86 -12.81
N GLU A 268 -33.15 12.00 -13.67
CA GLU A 268 -34.56 11.56 -13.60
C GLU A 268 -34.87 10.87 -12.25
N ASN A 269 -33.84 10.29 -11.62
CA ASN A 269 -33.86 9.87 -10.24
C ASN A 269 -32.89 10.77 -9.45
N PRO A 270 -33.35 11.56 -8.46
CA PRO A 270 -32.50 12.48 -7.72
C PRO A 270 -31.46 11.76 -6.84
N MET A 271 -31.46 10.43 -6.76
CA MET A 271 -30.32 9.66 -6.23
C MET A 271 -29.07 9.88 -7.08
N ASN A 272 -28.42 11.01 -6.82
CA ASN A 272 -27.05 11.27 -7.22
C ASN A 272 -26.15 10.44 -6.29
N PRO A 273 -25.25 9.58 -6.81
CA PRO A 273 -24.29 8.86 -5.97
C PRO A 273 -23.42 9.82 -5.13
N ASP A 274 -23.28 11.06 -5.57
CA ASP A 274 -22.56 12.14 -4.89
C ASP A 274 -23.52 13.19 -4.25
N GLY A 275 -24.82 12.90 -4.12
CA GLY A 275 -25.84 13.80 -3.53
C GLY A 275 -26.51 13.24 -2.26
N GLY A 276 -27.38 14.04 -1.65
CA GLY A 276 -28.07 13.78 -0.39
C GLY A 276 -27.84 14.84 0.68
N LEU A 277 -28.33 14.55 1.88
CA LEU A 277 -28.02 15.34 3.07
C LEU A 277 -26.53 15.20 3.39
N THR A 278 -25.84 16.34 3.48
CA THR A 278 -24.40 16.39 3.74
C THR A 278 -24.13 17.24 4.99
N LEU A 279 -23.41 16.64 5.92
CA LEU A 279 -23.03 17.24 7.20
C LEU A 279 -21.54 17.51 7.21
N TYR A 280 -21.14 18.64 7.80
CA TYR A 280 -19.74 19.06 7.88
C TYR A 280 -19.33 19.30 9.32
N THR A 281 -18.16 18.78 9.63
CA THR A 281 -17.49 18.93 10.92
C THR A 281 -16.09 19.48 10.68
N ARG A 282 -15.54 20.19 11.66
CA ARG A 282 -14.21 20.77 11.58
C ARG A 282 -13.42 20.45 12.82
N ASN A 283 -12.15 20.10 12.63
CA ASN A 283 -11.15 20.16 13.68
C ASN A 283 -10.42 21.52 13.58
N ALA A 284 -10.46 22.32 14.66
CA ALA A 284 -9.83 23.64 14.72
C ALA A 284 -8.32 23.62 15.04
N SER A 285 -7.65 22.49 14.85
CA SER A 285 -6.21 22.36 15.01
C SER A 285 -5.46 23.14 13.94
N ASP A 286 -4.59 24.06 14.37
CA ASP A 286 -3.57 24.69 13.53
C ASP A 286 -2.44 23.71 13.15
N LYS A 287 -2.41 22.51 13.72
CA LYS A 287 -1.41 21.47 13.50
C LYS A 287 -1.97 20.49 12.48
N TYR A 288 -1.51 20.65 11.24
CA TYR A 288 -2.05 20.02 10.04
C TYR A 288 -1.26 18.75 9.66
N TRP A 289 -1.97 17.75 9.12
CA TRP A 289 -1.51 16.56 8.37
C TRP A 289 -1.46 15.22 9.11
N THR A 290 -2.08 14.20 8.48
CA THR A 290 -1.86 12.78 8.72
C THR A 290 -0.40 12.47 8.44
N GLY A 291 0.36 12.26 9.51
CA GLY A 291 1.81 12.06 9.46
C GLY A 291 2.60 12.96 10.40
N THR A 292 2.00 14.07 10.84
CA THR A 292 2.72 14.98 11.73
C THR A 292 2.98 14.40 13.11
N SER A 293 4.03 14.96 13.71
CA SER A 293 4.48 14.75 15.07
C SER A 293 3.53 15.28 16.17
N HIS A 294 2.21 15.28 15.91
CA HIS A 294 1.17 15.77 16.82
C HIS A 294 -0.05 14.86 16.86
N ASP A 295 -0.69 14.83 18.03
CA ASP A 295 -1.99 14.20 18.23
C ASP A 295 -3.08 15.01 17.51
N TYR A 296 -4.09 14.34 16.96
CA TYR A 296 -5.26 15.01 16.39
C TYR A 296 -6.54 14.17 16.54
N VAL A 297 -7.70 14.83 16.43
CA VAL A 297 -9.01 14.16 16.42
C VAL A 297 -9.90 14.74 15.34
N ILE A 298 -10.41 13.94 14.42
CA ILE A 298 -11.34 14.42 13.38
C ILE A 298 -12.66 13.66 13.53
N GLY A 299 -13.76 14.38 13.71
CA GLY A 299 -15.09 13.79 13.81
C GLY A 299 -15.80 13.77 12.46
N THR A 300 -16.64 12.76 12.23
CA THR A 300 -17.64 12.71 11.14
C THR A 300 -18.95 12.18 11.71
N ILE A 301 -20.09 12.67 11.22
CA ILE A 301 -21.40 12.22 11.70
C ILE A 301 -21.71 10.87 11.06
N SER A 302 -21.75 9.80 11.85
CA SER A 302 -21.94 8.45 11.33
C SER A 302 -23.40 8.03 11.28
N GLU A 303 -24.25 8.63 12.12
CA GLU A 303 -25.64 8.22 12.26
C GLU A 303 -26.58 9.41 12.44
N ILE A 304 -27.73 9.34 11.77
CA ILE A 304 -28.86 10.23 11.96
C ILE A 304 -30.13 9.40 12.13
N THR A 305 -31.09 9.93 12.88
CA THR A 305 -32.38 9.29 13.13
C THR A 305 -33.52 10.24 12.78
N ASP A 306 -34.53 9.74 12.08
CA ASP A 306 -35.81 10.44 11.90
C ASP A 306 -36.69 10.24 13.14
N ILE A 307 -36.98 11.33 13.85
CA ILE A 307 -37.72 11.29 15.11
C ILE A 307 -39.20 10.95 14.94
N ARG A 308 -39.77 11.08 13.74
CA ARG A 308 -41.17 10.73 13.45
C ARG A 308 -41.35 9.23 13.31
N THR A 309 -40.39 8.59 12.64
CA THR A 309 -40.49 7.19 12.20
C THR A 309 -39.60 6.25 13.01
N GLY A 310 -38.59 6.79 13.70
CA GLY A 310 -37.53 6.01 14.35
C GLY A 310 -36.56 5.38 13.36
N LYS A 311 -36.63 5.72 12.06
CA LYS A 311 -35.70 5.18 11.05
C LYS A 311 -34.30 5.74 11.30
N VAL A 312 -33.33 4.84 11.39
CA VAL A 312 -31.91 5.15 11.51
C VAL A 312 -31.28 5.12 10.12
N TYR A 313 -30.47 6.13 9.81
CA TYR A 313 -29.67 6.20 8.60
C TYR A 313 -28.20 6.25 8.97
N THR A 314 -27.40 5.42 8.31
CA THR A 314 -25.94 5.43 8.42
C THR A 314 -25.35 6.19 7.25
N ALA A 315 -24.29 6.96 7.49
CA ALA A 315 -23.62 7.70 6.42
C ALA A 315 -23.12 6.72 5.35
N HIS A 316 -23.53 6.95 4.09
CA HIS A 316 -23.09 6.14 2.96
C HIS A 316 -21.60 6.40 2.65
N GLN A 317 -21.19 7.66 2.77
CA GLN A 317 -19.82 8.10 2.55
C GLN A 317 -19.39 9.00 3.70
N ARG A 318 -18.20 8.72 4.23
CA ARG A 318 -17.48 9.60 5.16
C ARG A 318 -16.15 9.92 4.50
N SER A 319 -15.84 11.20 4.37
CA SER A 319 -14.55 11.61 3.83
C SER A 319 -13.95 12.72 4.67
N ILE A 320 -12.63 12.68 4.81
CA ILE A 320 -11.85 13.72 5.47
C ILE A 320 -11.00 14.37 4.40
N ASN A 321 -11.24 15.65 4.16
CA ASN A 321 -10.48 16.42 3.18
C ASN A 321 -9.39 17.22 3.89
N TYR A 322 -8.15 16.96 3.47
CA TYR A 322 -6.95 17.67 3.88
C TYR A 322 -6.49 18.52 2.69
N ASP A 323 -7.01 19.74 2.54
CA ASP A 323 -6.52 20.63 1.47
C ASP A 323 -6.30 22.07 1.97
N MET A 324 -5.04 22.51 1.90
CA MET A 324 -4.60 23.88 2.17
C MET A 324 -5.15 24.92 1.18
N ALA A 325 -5.68 24.49 0.03
CA ALA A 325 -6.32 25.37 -0.94
C ALA A 325 -7.77 25.73 -0.57
N THR A 326 -8.33 25.09 0.46
CA THR A 326 -9.60 25.50 1.06
C THR A 326 -9.33 26.49 2.20
N LEU A 327 -10.19 27.50 2.35
CA LEU A 327 -10.00 28.61 3.31
C LEU A 327 -10.08 28.17 4.79
N TRP A 328 -10.33 26.90 5.08
CA TRP A 328 -10.42 26.35 6.44
C TRP A 328 -9.04 26.03 6.99
N ARG A 329 -8.61 26.73 8.05
CA ARG A 329 -7.53 26.22 8.90
C ARG A 329 -8.02 24.96 9.62
N GLY A 330 -7.41 23.81 9.36
CA GLY A 330 -7.72 22.54 10.01
C GLY A 330 -8.10 21.42 9.03
N SER A 331 -8.80 20.40 9.53
CA SER A 331 -9.32 19.28 8.73
C SER A 331 -10.85 19.33 8.69
N LEU A 332 -11.43 19.04 7.52
CA LEU A 332 -12.88 19.03 7.31
C LEU A 332 -13.37 17.59 7.21
N GLY A 333 -14.21 17.19 8.15
CA GLY A 333 -14.97 15.95 8.08
C GLY A 333 -16.26 16.16 7.31
N THR A 334 -16.61 15.21 6.45
CA THR A 334 -17.83 15.23 5.65
C THR A 334 -18.58 13.92 5.81
N SER A 335 -19.91 14.00 5.89
CA SER A 335 -20.77 12.83 6.05
C SER A 335 -21.99 12.96 5.17
N GLN A 336 -22.23 11.96 4.32
CA GLN A 336 -23.26 12.00 3.30
C GLN A 336 -24.32 10.90 3.49
N PHE A 337 -25.59 11.29 3.40
CA PHE A 337 -26.75 10.43 3.52
C PHE A 337 -27.61 10.55 2.25
N SER A 338 -27.27 9.72 1.26
CA SER A 338 -27.87 9.74 -0.09
C SER A 338 -29.34 9.33 -0.13
N GLU A 339 -29.86 8.71 0.93
CA GLU A 339 -31.28 8.37 1.06
C GLU A 339 -32.16 9.59 1.38
N ILE A 340 -31.59 10.69 1.86
CA ILE A 340 -32.33 11.88 2.27
C ILE A 340 -32.17 12.94 1.19
N MET A 341 -33.23 13.08 0.40
CA MET A 341 -33.29 13.99 -0.75
C MET A 341 -34.38 15.06 -0.62
N ASP A 342 -35.30 14.92 0.33
CA ASP A 342 -36.37 15.90 0.55
C ASP A 342 -35.98 16.88 1.68
N PRO A 343 -35.82 18.19 1.40
CA PRO A 343 -35.52 19.17 2.44
C PRO A 343 -36.61 19.24 3.53
N ALA A 344 -37.84 18.83 3.25
CA ALA A 344 -38.93 18.81 4.23
C ALA A 344 -38.75 17.73 5.31
N ASP A 345 -37.88 16.75 5.10
CA ASP A 345 -37.57 15.73 6.11
C ASP A 345 -36.55 16.21 7.14
N ILE A 346 -35.65 17.14 6.77
CA ILE A 346 -34.54 17.61 7.62
C ILE A 346 -34.98 18.16 8.98
N PRO A 347 -36.10 18.90 9.11
CA PRO A 347 -36.65 19.33 10.41
C PRO A 347 -36.91 18.20 11.42
N TYR A 348 -37.04 16.97 10.93
CA TYR A 348 -37.33 15.78 11.74
C TYR A 348 -36.11 14.87 11.91
N LEU A 349 -34.95 15.31 11.47
CA LEU A 349 -33.70 14.56 11.60
C LEU A 349 -32.88 15.05 12.78
N LYS A 350 -32.23 14.09 13.42
CA LYS A 350 -31.30 14.32 14.52
C LYS A 350 -30.03 13.51 14.27
N ALA A 351 -28.88 14.15 14.37
CA ALA A 351 -27.61 13.42 14.44
C ALA A 351 -27.50 12.73 15.80
N THR A 352 -27.28 11.42 15.76
CA THR A 352 -27.29 10.53 16.93
C THR A 352 -25.92 9.94 17.24
N LYS A 353 -25.02 9.86 16.25
CA LYS A 353 -23.63 9.42 16.47
C LYS A 353 -22.63 10.21 15.66
N VAL A 354 -21.47 10.40 16.28
CA VAL A 354 -20.25 10.90 15.64
C VAL A 354 -19.18 9.82 15.77
N THR A 355 -18.45 9.57 14.70
CA THR A 355 -17.22 8.76 14.73
C THR A 355 -16.02 9.70 14.65
N TYR A 356 -15.14 9.59 15.62
CA TYR A 356 -13.86 10.28 15.68
C TYR A 356 -12.74 9.37 15.21
N GLU A 357 -11.92 9.83 14.27
CA GLU A 357 -10.56 9.32 14.08
C GLU A 357 -9.64 10.05 15.05
N VAL A 358 -9.11 9.34 16.04
CA VAL A 358 -8.16 9.84 17.04
C VAL A 358 -6.77 9.33 16.67
N GLN A 359 -5.82 10.24 16.47
CA GLN A 359 -4.41 9.92 16.30
C GLN A 359 -3.61 10.30 17.55
N GLU A 360 -2.83 9.36 18.07
CA GLU A 360 -1.85 9.57 19.12
C GLU A 360 -0.43 9.33 18.60
N VAL A 361 0.53 10.17 18.99
CA VAL A 361 1.95 9.99 18.67
C VAL A 361 2.61 9.12 19.74
N LEU A 362 2.79 7.84 19.43
CA LEU A 362 3.47 6.90 20.32
C LEU A 362 4.98 7.16 20.40
N THR A 363 5.59 7.59 19.30
CA THR A 363 7.02 7.90 19.25
C THR A 363 7.26 9.09 18.34
N LYS A 364 7.94 10.11 18.86
CA LYS A 364 8.34 11.31 18.12
C LYS A 364 9.84 11.27 17.81
N GLN A 365 10.19 10.72 16.66
CA GLN A 365 11.56 10.47 16.20
C GLN A 365 11.63 10.47 14.68
N ASP A 366 12.83 10.73 14.16
CA ASP A 366 13.16 10.61 12.75
C ASP A 366 14.19 9.50 12.56
N TRP A 367 13.97 8.66 11.55
CA TRP A 367 14.89 7.60 11.14
C TRP A 367 15.37 7.85 9.72
N LYS A 368 16.62 7.46 9.45
CA LYS A 368 17.21 7.50 8.11
C LYS A 368 18.11 6.29 7.91
N VAL A 369 17.70 5.41 7.00
CA VAL A 369 18.49 4.25 6.59
C VAL A 369 19.08 4.51 5.21
N GLU A 370 20.41 4.44 5.10
CA GLU A 370 21.12 4.45 3.82
C GLU A 370 21.56 3.03 3.47
N PHE A 371 21.30 2.60 2.23
CA PHE A 371 21.63 1.27 1.74
C PHE A 371 21.96 1.27 0.25
N ASP A 372 22.56 0.18 -0.19
CA ASP A 372 22.91 -0.07 -1.59
C ASP A 372 22.01 -1.18 -2.11
N VAL A 373 21.55 -1.04 -3.35
CA VAL A 373 20.76 -2.04 -4.06
C VAL A 373 21.42 -2.29 -5.41
N GLN A 374 21.50 -3.55 -5.83
CA GLN A 374 22.03 -3.94 -7.13
C GLN A 374 20.90 -4.13 -8.13
N ASP A 375 21.23 -4.07 -9.43
CA ASP A 375 20.29 -4.47 -10.47
C ASP A 375 19.98 -5.96 -10.32
N THR A 376 18.68 -6.29 -10.33
CA THR A 376 18.17 -7.67 -10.25
C THR A 376 17.68 -8.21 -11.58
N THR A 377 17.78 -7.40 -12.66
CA THR A 377 17.43 -7.88 -14.00
C THR A 377 18.38 -8.97 -14.47
N THR A 378 17.83 -9.95 -15.19
CA THR A 378 18.59 -11.05 -15.80
C THR A 378 18.70 -10.89 -17.31
N ILE A 379 17.99 -9.91 -17.88
CA ILE A 379 17.98 -9.60 -19.31
C ILE A 379 18.52 -8.19 -19.48
N GLU A 380 19.61 -8.07 -20.24
CA GLU A 380 20.17 -6.78 -20.65
C GLU A 380 19.13 -5.93 -21.39
N PRO A 381 19.18 -4.59 -21.26
CA PRO A 381 18.25 -3.70 -21.94
C PRO A 381 18.22 -3.91 -23.46
N ILE A 382 17.02 -4.05 -24.00
CA ILE A 382 16.80 -4.33 -25.42
C ILE A 382 16.66 -3.01 -26.15
N GLN A 383 17.57 -2.75 -27.08
CA GLN A 383 17.50 -1.57 -27.94
C GLN A 383 16.41 -1.75 -29.00
N LEU A 384 15.51 -0.78 -29.07
CA LEU A 384 14.36 -0.75 -29.96
C LEU A 384 14.43 0.48 -30.87
N ASN A 385 13.67 0.42 -31.96
CA ASN A 385 13.50 1.56 -32.86
C ASN A 385 12.05 1.59 -33.36
N LEU A 386 11.10 1.73 -32.44
CA LEU A 386 9.66 1.71 -32.76
C LEU A 386 9.07 3.11 -32.67
N GLY A 387 8.52 3.59 -33.79
CA GLY A 387 7.90 4.90 -33.90
C GLY A 387 6.38 4.82 -33.98
N PHE A 388 5.71 5.65 -33.20
CA PHE A 388 4.25 5.79 -33.20
C PHE A 388 3.89 7.26 -33.38
N ALA A 389 2.81 7.52 -34.11
CA ALA A 389 2.28 8.87 -34.26
C ALA A 389 0.75 8.84 -34.20
N ALA A 390 0.18 9.60 -33.26
CA ALA A 390 -1.25 9.70 -33.07
C ALA A 390 -1.61 11.05 -32.47
N ASN A 391 -2.79 11.57 -32.82
CA ASN A 391 -3.32 12.83 -32.28
C ASN A 391 -2.35 14.05 -32.32
N GLY A 392 -1.42 14.11 -33.28
CA GLY A 392 -0.43 15.20 -33.37
C GLY A 392 0.78 15.07 -32.43
N GLU A 393 0.88 13.95 -31.73
CA GLU A 393 2.04 13.53 -30.96
C GLU A 393 2.76 12.40 -31.69
N SER A 394 4.05 12.24 -31.39
CA SER A 394 4.84 11.09 -31.83
C SER A 394 5.75 10.62 -30.71
N ILE A 395 5.79 9.29 -30.53
CA ILE A 395 6.67 8.61 -29.58
C ILE A 395 7.63 7.74 -30.35
N GLN A 396 8.90 7.79 -29.97
CA GLN A 396 9.92 6.87 -30.41
C GLN A 396 10.37 6.03 -29.22
N ILE A 397 10.00 4.75 -29.20
CA ILE A 397 10.46 3.79 -28.18
C ILE A 397 11.85 3.31 -28.58
N GLN A 398 12.82 3.55 -27.70
CA GLN A 398 14.24 3.34 -27.94
C GLN A 398 14.81 2.17 -27.14
N GLN A 399 14.22 1.87 -25.98
CA GLN A 399 14.69 0.79 -25.13
C GLN A 399 13.54 0.12 -24.41
N MET A 400 13.69 -1.18 -24.17
CA MET A 400 12.81 -2.00 -23.35
C MET A 400 13.64 -2.73 -22.30
N ASN A 401 13.23 -2.62 -21.04
CA ASN A 401 13.80 -3.32 -19.91
C ASN A 401 12.77 -4.32 -19.41
N ILE A 402 13.16 -5.58 -19.21
CA ILE A 402 12.30 -6.65 -18.71
C ILE A 402 12.80 -7.03 -17.33
N SER A 403 11.91 -7.02 -16.35
CA SER A 403 12.23 -7.45 -14.98
C SER A 403 11.09 -8.28 -14.42
N VAL A 404 11.32 -8.85 -13.23
CA VAL A 404 10.28 -9.56 -12.49
C VAL A 404 9.08 -8.66 -12.18
N MET A 405 9.30 -7.34 -12.12
CA MET A 405 8.27 -6.34 -11.85
C MET A 405 7.41 -5.99 -13.07
N GLY A 406 7.85 -6.31 -14.29
CA GLY A 406 7.13 -5.97 -15.51
C GLY A 406 8.07 -5.55 -16.64
N ILE A 407 7.56 -4.69 -17.52
CA ILE A 407 8.32 -4.12 -18.64
C ILE A 407 8.38 -2.61 -18.48
N THR A 408 9.55 -2.01 -18.67
CA THR A 408 9.70 -0.56 -18.77
C THR A 408 10.18 -0.17 -20.16
N LEU A 409 9.38 0.64 -20.84
CA LEU A 409 9.68 1.21 -22.15
C LEU A 409 10.18 2.64 -21.96
N THR A 410 11.30 2.99 -22.58
CA THR A 410 11.82 4.36 -22.59
C THR A 410 12.08 4.85 -24.00
N GLY A 411 12.06 6.16 -24.17
CA GLY A 411 12.25 6.77 -25.46
C GLY A 411 12.04 8.28 -25.47
N THR A 412 11.69 8.79 -26.65
CA THR A 412 11.44 10.24 -26.83
C THR A 412 10.01 10.52 -27.27
N LYS A 413 9.54 11.72 -26.94
CA LYS A 413 8.23 12.22 -27.36
C LYS A 413 8.38 13.58 -28.04
N THR A 414 7.61 13.78 -29.11
CA THR A 414 7.49 15.08 -29.78
C THR A 414 6.04 15.39 -30.11
N GLY A 415 5.76 16.66 -30.42
CA GLY A 415 4.42 17.12 -30.76
C GLY A 415 3.55 17.46 -29.53
N ARG A 416 2.28 17.74 -29.78
CA ARG A 416 1.27 18.05 -28.76
C ARG A 416 -0.07 17.47 -29.19
N PRO A 417 -0.93 17.07 -28.23
CA PRO A 417 -2.27 16.59 -28.55
C PRO A 417 -3.03 17.67 -29.33
N LYS A 418 -3.54 17.32 -30.51
CA LYS A 418 -4.39 18.20 -31.32
C LYS A 418 -5.79 18.31 -30.74
N ASP A 419 -6.29 17.22 -30.18
CA ASP A 419 -7.57 17.14 -29.51
C ASP A 419 -7.38 16.53 -28.10
N PRO A 420 -7.50 17.32 -27.02
CA PRO A 420 -7.37 16.83 -25.65
C PRO A 420 -8.45 15.82 -25.23
N LYS A 421 -9.54 15.70 -26.00
CA LYS A 421 -10.65 14.77 -25.70
C LYS A 421 -10.46 13.38 -26.29
N LYS A 422 -9.41 13.17 -27.10
CA LYS A 422 -9.08 11.87 -27.66
C LYS A 422 -8.07 11.15 -26.78
N ASP A 423 -8.17 9.83 -26.78
CA ASP A 423 -7.25 8.90 -26.12
C ASP A 423 -5.79 9.31 -26.34
N SER A 424 -5.04 9.26 -25.24
CA SER A 424 -3.62 9.59 -25.26
C SER A 424 -2.86 8.64 -26.20
N ILE A 425 -1.81 9.13 -26.85
CA ILE A 425 -0.91 8.27 -27.63
C ILE A 425 -0.34 7.10 -26.80
N TYR A 426 -0.28 7.24 -25.47
CA TYR A 426 0.19 6.18 -24.56
C TYR A 426 -0.79 5.00 -24.43
N GLU A 427 -2.09 5.24 -24.57
CA GLU A 427 -3.12 4.19 -24.48
C GLU A 427 -3.08 3.26 -25.71
N GLN A 428 -2.41 3.69 -26.78
CA GLN A 428 -2.23 2.91 -28.00
C GLN A 428 -1.03 1.98 -27.96
N ILE A 429 -0.22 2.00 -26.89
CA ILE A 429 0.91 1.10 -26.72
C ILE A 429 0.39 -0.18 -26.07
N LYS A 430 0.23 -1.23 -26.86
CA LYS A 430 -0.15 -2.57 -26.40
C LYS A 430 1.08 -3.44 -26.31
N VAL A 431 1.32 -3.98 -25.13
CA VAL A 431 2.41 -4.92 -24.87
C VAL A 431 1.79 -6.26 -24.50
N GLU A 432 2.25 -7.33 -25.13
CA GLU A 432 1.78 -8.69 -24.89
C GLU A 432 2.98 -9.63 -24.77
N MET A 433 2.94 -10.55 -23.82
CA MET A 433 3.90 -11.65 -23.74
C MET A 433 3.27 -12.97 -24.12
N HIS A 434 4.04 -13.78 -24.84
CA HIS A 434 3.73 -15.17 -25.13
C HIS A 434 4.58 -16.05 -24.22
N MET A 435 3.94 -16.94 -23.51
CA MET A 435 4.58 -17.87 -22.59
C MET A 435 4.97 -19.17 -23.30
N GLN A 436 5.92 -19.92 -22.75
CA GLN A 436 6.34 -21.22 -23.27
C GLN A 436 5.23 -22.28 -23.29
N ASP A 437 4.20 -22.13 -22.44
CA ASP A 437 3.01 -22.99 -22.44
C ASP A 437 1.98 -22.64 -23.53
N GLY A 438 2.27 -21.61 -24.33
CA GLY A 438 1.42 -21.11 -25.42
C GLY A 438 0.38 -20.09 -24.98
N SER A 439 0.28 -19.74 -23.70
CA SER A 439 -0.59 -18.67 -23.23
C SER A 439 -0.09 -17.29 -23.68
N ILE A 440 -1.04 -16.37 -23.89
CA ILE A 440 -0.78 -14.97 -24.23
C ILE A 440 -1.30 -14.12 -23.09
N ILE A 441 -0.44 -13.28 -22.52
CA ILE A 441 -0.76 -12.44 -21.37
C ILE A 441 -0.55 -10.97 -21.77
N PRO A 442 -1.61 -10.15 -21.78
CA PRO A 442 -1.49 -8.73 -22.05
C PRO A 442 -0.93 -7.99 -20.83
N PHE A 443 -0.15 -6.95 -21.08
CA PHE A 443 0.23 -5.99 -20.05
C PHE A 443 -0.74 -4.82 -20.01
N ILE A 444 -0.86 -4.24 -18.82
CA ILE A 444 -1.58 -3.00 -18.57
C ILE A 444 -0.55 -1.91 -18.28
N ASN A 445 -0.76 -0.74 -18.87
CA ASN A 445 0.08 0.42 -18.61
C ASN A 445 -0.24 0.96 -17.21
N SER A 446 0.70 0.82 -16.27
CA SER A 446 0.49 1.19 -14.86
C SER A 446 0.89 2.63 -14.56
N ASP A 447 1.88 3.13 -15.30
CA ASP A 447 2.46 4.45 -15.08
C ASP A 447 3.07 4.97 -16.38
N THR A 448 2.73 6.21 -16.72
CA THR A 448 3.30 6.90 -17.88
C THR A 448 3.81 8.25 -17.42
N THR A 449 5.12 8.43 -17.48
CA THR A 449 5.72 9.73 -17.26
C THR A 449 6.31 10.26 -18.55
N SER A 450 5.97 11.51 -18.85
CA SER A 450 6.57 12.25 -19.94
C SER A 450 7.02 13.62 -19.46
N SER A 451 8.33 13.85 -19.54
CA SER A 451 8.88 15.20 -19.54
C SER A 451 9.08 15.64 -21.00
N LYS A 452 9.24 16.95 -21.24
CA LYS A 452 9.13 17.64 -22.55
C LYS A 452 9.50 16.84 -23.81
N ASP A 453 10.55 16.04 -23.76
CA ASP A 453 11.12 15.25 -24.84
C ASP A 453 11.33 13.76 -24.49
N LYS A 454 11.06 13.32 -23.25
CA LYS A 454 11.26 11.95 -22.79
C LYS A 454 9.93 11.20 -22.62
N PHE A 455 9.97 9.92 -22.89
CA PHE A 455 8.88 8.97 -22.69
C PHE A 455 9.35 7.85 -21.78
N LYS A 456 8.54 7.53 -20.77
CA LYS A 456 8.61 6.30 -19.99
C LYS A 456 7.21 5.71 -19.85
N ALA A 457 7.07 4.41 -20.07
CA ALA A 457 5.89 3.64 -19.68
C ALA A 457 6.32 2.40 -18.90
N THR A 458 5.69 2.19 -17.74
CA THR A 458 5.79 0.94 -16.99
C THR A 458 4.54 0.10 -17.29
N CYS A 459 4.77 -1.12 -17.76
CA CYS A 459 3.75 -2.09 -18.12
C CYS A 459 3.82 -3.25 -17.13
N VAL A 460 2.69 -3.58 -16.49
CA VAL A 460 2.58 -4.66 -15.49
C VAL A 460 1.51 -5.66 -15.90
N VAL A 461 1.53 -6.83 -15.28
CA VAL A 461 0.47 -7.83 -15.42
C VAL A 461 -0.41 -7.79 -14.17
N LEU A 462 -1.73 -7.86 -14.35
CA LEU A 462 -2.69 -8.02 -13.28
C LEU A 462 -3.40 -9.37 -13.40
N ASP A 463 -3.86 -9.92 -12.28
CA ASP A 463 -4.71 -11.11 -12.27
C ASP A 463 -6.21 -10.75 -12.39
N ASP A 464 -7.07 -11.78 -12.32
CA ASP A 464 -8.53 -11.61 -12.42
C ASP A 464 -9.14 -10.74 -11.30
N LYS A 465 -8.41 -10.55 -10.19
CA LYS A 465 -8.81 -9.69 -9.07
C LYS A 465 -8.21 -8.29 -9.17
N HIS A 466 -7.49 -7.99 -10.25
CA HIS A 466 -6.74 -6.76 -10.47
C HIS A 466 -5.54 -6.60 -9.53
N ASP A 467 -5.04 -7.71 -8.96
CA ASP A 467 -3.81 -7.72 -8.16
C ASP A 467 -2.57 -7.87 -9.05
N ARG A 468 -1.46 -7.24 -8.66
CA ARG A 468 -0.21 -7.27 -9.44
C ARG A 468 0.39 -8.68 -9.49
N VAL A 469 0.80 -9.10 -10.69
CA VAL A 469 1.48 -10.37 -10.94
C VAL A 469 2.94 -10.13 -11.30
N PHE A 470 3.84 -10.76 -10.54
CA PHE A 470 5.28 -10.75 -10.82
C PHE A 470 5.65 -11.80 -11.87
N LEU A 471 6.48 -11.40 -12.85
CA LEU A 471 6.82 -12.19 -14.01
C LEU A 471 7.76 -13.35 -13.66
N ASP A 472 7.46 -14.55 -14.16
CA ASP A 472 8.43 -15.63 -14.24
C ASP A 472 9.20 -15.49 -15.57
N ILE A 473 10.31 -14.76 -15.54
CA ILE A 473 11.07 -14.37 -16.74
C ILE A 473 11.48 -15.60 -17.55
N GLU A 474 11.82 -16.71 -16.89
CA GLU A 474 12.27 -17.96 -17.52
C GLU A 474 11.19 -18.63 -18.36
N LYS A 475 9.91 -18.33 -18.11
CA LYS A 475 8.76 -18.90 -18.84
C LYS A 475 8.30 -18.05 -20.01
N ILE A 476 8.88 -16.86 -20.21
CA ILE A 476 8.53 -15.98 -21.33
C ILE A 476 9.20 -16.54 -22.60
N ASP A 477 8.41 -16.80 -23.64
CA ASP A 477 8.92 -17.16 -24.97
C ASP A 477 9.18 -15.91 -25.80
N LYS A 478 8.20 -15.01 -25.93
CA LYS A 478 8.28 -13.83 -26.81
C LYS A 478 7.55 -12.63 -26.22
N ILE A 479 7.97 -11.43 -26.63
CA ILE A 479 7.27 -10.18 -26.31
C ILE A 479 6.96 -9.43 -27.59
N PHE A 480 5.76 -8.88 -27.64
CA PHE A 480 5.23 -8.10 -28.73
C PHE A 480 4.84 -6.70 -28.27
N ILE A 481 5.13 -5.69 -29.10
CA ILE A 481 4.63 -4.32 -28.95
C ILE A 481 3.83 -4.00 -30.19
N ASN A 482 2.53 -3.71 -30.02
CA ASN A 482 1.59 -3.43 -31.12
C ASN A 482 1.62 -4.48 -32.25
N GLY A 483 1.80 -5.75 -31.88
CA GLY A 483 1.86 -6.89 -32.81
C GLY A 483 3.22 -7.14 -33.44
N GLU A 484 4.22 -6.27 -33.23
CA GLU A 484 5.60 -6.50 -33.66
C GLU A 484 6.38 -7.26 -32.60
N GLN A 485 7.01 -8.38 -32.98
CA GLN A 485 7.87 -9.14 -32.07
C GLN A 485 9.15 -8.35 -31.81
N VAL A 486 9.36 -7.95 -30.55
CA VAL A 486 10.51 -7.14 -30.14
C VAL A 486 11.56 -7.94 -29.38
N TRP A 487 11.19 -9.10 -28.85
CA TRP A 487 12.09 -9.96 -28.11
C TRP A 487 11.62 -11.42 -28.15
N SER A 488 12.58 -12.34 -28.04
CA SER A 488 12.34 -13.77 -27.86
C SER A 488 13.42 -14.38 -26.98
N ALA A 489 13.05 -15.33 -26.13
CA ALA A 489 13.99 -16.18 -25.43
C ALA A 489 14.86 -16.91 -26.47
N SER A 490 16.19 -16.88 -26.29
CA SER A 490 17.07 -17.70 -27.12
C SER A 490 16.74 -19.17 -26.88
N PRO A 491 16.69 -20.02 -27.93
CA PRO A 491 16.48 -21.44 -27.71
C PRO A 491 17.60 -21.98 -26.83
N SER A 492 17.25 -22.57 -25.69
CA SER A 492 18.18 -23.34 -24.86
C SER A 492 18.83 -24.39 -25.75
N MET A 493 20.13 -24.24 -26.02
CA MET A 493 20.92 -25.26 -26.72
C MET A 493 21.09 -26.51 -25.87
#